data_AF-A0A1F6TU31-F1
#
_entry.id   AF-A0A1F6TU31-F1
#
_cell.length_a   1.000
_cell.length_b   1.000
_cell.length_c   1.000
_cell.angle_alpha   90.00
_cell.angle_beta   90.00
_cell.angle_gamma   90.00
#
_symmetry.space_group_name_H-M   'P 1'
#
loop_
_entity.id
_entity.type
_entity.pdbx_description
1 polymer ?
#
loop_
_entity_poly.entity_id
_entity_poly.type
_entity_poly.pdbx_seq_one_letter_code
_entity_poly.pdbx_strand_id
1 'polypeptide(L)'
;MFTDRFRHTDMGDARYTKDGLLIPTKWLKGFGAKVRVQRGVNVLIIESEERETARKQLGRMIRALRGSAARPRRRSKNSSAR
;
A
#
# COMPACT_ATOMS: atom_id res chain seq x y z
N MET A 1 20.45 10.66 -1.16
CA MET A 1 19.68 11.91 -1.34
C MET A 1 18.56 11.61 -2.33
N PHE A 2 17.37 11.20 -1.87
CA PHE A 2 16.21 10.97 -2.74
C PHE A 2 15.21 12.08 -2.43
N THR A 3 15.13 13.06 -3.33
CA THR A 3 14.29 14.23 -3.17
C THR A 3 12.83 13.83 -3.30
N ASP A 4 12.07 14.20 -2.28
CA ASP A 4 10.63 14.25 -2.24
C ASP A 4 10.12 15.10 -3.43
N ARG A 5 9.60 14.42 -4.46
CA ARG A 5 9.03 15.04 -5.66
C ARG A 5 7.55 14.70 -5.80
N PHE A 6 6.82 14.58 -4.68
CA PHE A 6 5.37 14.70 -4.73
C PHE A 6 5.00 16.18 -4.85
N ARG A 7 5.16 16.72 -6.07
CA ARG A 7 4.50 17.98 -6.43
C ARG A 7 3.02 17.83 -6.08
N HIS A 8 2.49 18.83 -5.38
CA HIS A 8 1.06 19.01 -5.14
C HIS A 8 0.35 18.88 -6.50
N THR A 9 -0.22 17.70 -6.76
CA THR A 9 -0.90 17.44 -8.02
C THR A 9 -2.30 17.94 -7.81
N ASP A 10 -2.63 19.07 -8.42
CA ASP A 10 -3.96 19.64 -8.31
C ASP A 10 -4.97 18.63 -8.87
N MET A 11 -5.77 18.01 -8.00
CA MET A 11 -6.63 16.89 -8.35
C MET A 11 -7.87 17.33 -9.15
N GLY A 12 -8.05 18.63 -9.39
CA GLY A 12 -9.18 19.22 -10.09
C GLY A 12 -9.33 18.80 -11.56
N ASP A 13 -8.30 18.20 -12.15
CA ASP A 13 -8.33 17.74 -13.55
C ASP A 13 -9.01 16.37 -13.74
N ALA A 14 -9.21 15.60 -12.67
CA ALA A 14 -9.92 14.33 -12.76
C ALA A 14 -11.44 14.57 -12.85
N ARG A 15 -12.10 13.98 -13.83
CA ARG A 15 -13.53 14.20 -14.08
C ARG A 15 -14.31 12.90 -14.03
N TYR A 16 -15.38 12.88 -13.25
CA TYR A 16 -16.37 11.81 -13.33
C TYR A 16 -17.29 12.03 -14.52
N THR A 17 -17.50 10.97 -15.29
CA THR A 17 -18.41 10.90 -16.43
C THR A 17 -19.40 9.76 -16.21
N LYS A 18 -20.43 9.68 -17.06
CA LYS A 18 -21.41 8.57 -17.01
C LYS A 18 -20.76 7.21 -17.24
N ASP A 19 -19.63 7.18 -17.94
CA ASP A 19 -18.90 5.97 -18.31
C ASP A 19 -17.75 5.66 -17.33
N GLY A 20 -17.49 6.54 -16.36
CA GLY A 20 -16.46 6.35 -15.32
C GLY A 20 -15.58 7.57 -15.08
N LEU A 21 -14.44 7.33 -14.41
CA LEU A 21 -13.48 8.37 -14.05
C LEU A 21 -12.47 8.58 -15.19
N LEU A 22 -12.45 9.78 -15.76
CA LEU A 22 -11.39 10.21 -16.66
C LEU A 22 -10.21 10.72 -15.84
N ILE A 23 -9.09 10.02 -15.95
CA ILE A 23 -7.83 10.34 -15.29
C ILE A 23 -6.87 10.93 -16.33
N PRO A 24 -6.30 12.13 -16.10
CA PRO A 24 -5.29 12.68 -16.99
C PRO A 24 -4.11 11.72 -17.18
N THR A 25 -3.76 11.42 -18.42
CA THR A 25 -2.66 10.50 -18.78
C THR A 25 -1.31 10.90 -18.18
N LYS A 26 -1.09 12.21 -17.96
CA LYS A 26 0.09 12.75 -17.26
C LYS A 26 0.28 12.19 -15.84
N TRP A 27 -0.81 11.82 -15.16
CA TRP A 27 -0.75 11.21 -13.81
C TRP A 27 -0.44 9.72 -13.85
N LEU A 28 -0.69 9.09 -14.99
CA LEU A 28 -0.41 7.68 -15.23
C LEU A 28 0.98 7.47 -15.84
N LYS A 29 1.86 8.48 -15.80
CA LYS A 29 3.23 8.36 -16.31
C LYS A 29 3.97 7.25 -15.55
N GLY A 30 4.36 6.20 -16.26
CA GLY A 30 5.00 5.01 -15.69
C GLY A 30 4.05 3.84 -15.42
N PHE A 31 2.75 3.98 -15.69
CA PHE A 31 1.83 2.85 -15.78
C PHE A 31 1.99 2.18 -17.15
N GLY A 32 2.09 0.85 -17.14
CA GLY A 32 2.06 0.05 -18.37
C GLY A 32 0.63 -0.15 -18.91
N ALA A 33 0.51 -0.85 -20.04
CA ALA A 33 -0.78 -1.13 -20.67
C ALA A 33 -1.73 -1.98 -19.78
N LYS A 34 -1.16 -2.76 -18.85
CA LYS A 34 -1.91 -3.55 -17.89
C LYS A 34 -1.78 -2.94 -16.50
N VAL A 35 -2.93 -2.70 -15.89
CA VAL A 35 -3.03 -2.14 -14.54
C VAL A 35 -3.96 -2.99 -13.71
N ARG A 36 -3.72 -3.02 -12.40
CA ARG A 36 -4.56 -3.68 -11.42
C ARG A 36 -5.32 -2.61 -10.66
N VAL A 37 -6.60 -2.88 -10.43
CA VAL A 37 -7.51 -1.95 -9.75
C VAL A 37 -8.03 -2.65 -8.50
N GLN A 38 -7.83 -2.01 -7.34
CA GLN A 38 -8.36 -2.47 -6.07
C GLN A 38 -9.23 -1.37 -5.45
N ARG A 39 -10.47 -1.73 -5.11
CA ARG A 39 -11.42 -0.84 -4.42
C ARG A 39 -11.36 -1.08 -2.91
N GLY A 40 -11.08 -0.02 -2.17
CA GLY A 40 -11.30 0.08 -0.74
C GLY A 40 -12.59 0.86 -0.43
N VAL A 41 -12.85 1.09 0.86
CA VAL A 41 -14.08 1.77 1.32
C VAL A 41 -14.16 3.20 0.76
N ASN A 42 -13.07 3.96 0.84
CA ASN A 42 -13.02 5.37 0.41
C ASN A 42 -11.90 5.64 -0.60
N VAL A 43 -11.22 4.60 -1.08
CA VAL A 43 -10.02 4.74 -1.92
C VAL A 43 -10.07 3.76 -3.07
N LEU A 44 -9.64 4.20 -4.26
CA LEU A 44 -9.39 3.36 -5.41
C LEU A 44 -7.88 3.35 -5.66
N ILE A 45 -7.28 2.16 -5.63
CA ILE A 45 -5.86 1.97 -5.92
C ILE A 45 -5.76 1.43 -7.33
N ILE A 46 -5.08 2.19 -8.19
CA ILE A 46 -4.69 1.75 -9.54
C ILE A 46 -3.17 1.63 -9.48
N GLU A 47 -2.63 0.45 -9.78
CA GLU A 47 -1.18 0.19 -9.74
C GLU A 47 -0.74 -0.81 -10.83
N SER A 48 0.56 -0.89 -11.11
CA SER A 48 1.13 -1.95 -11.95
C SER A 48 1.15 -3.29 -11.20
N GLU A 49 1.22 -4.41 -11.92
CA GLU A 49 1.30 -5.76 -11.32
C GLU A 49 2.54 -5.93 -10.42
N GLU A 50 3.66 -5.33 -10.82
CA GLU A 50 4.90 -5.30 -10.05
C GLU A 50 4.70 -4.58 -8.71
N ARG A 51 4.03 -3.42 -8.73
CA ARG A 51 3.73 -2.66 -7.51
C ARG A 51 2.73 -3.38 -6.60
N GLU A 52 1.72 -4.02 -7.17
CA GLU A 52 0.79 -4.83 -6.39
C GLU A 52 1.52 -5.95 -5.64
N THR A 53 2.43 -6.64 -6.32
CA THR A 53 3.24 -7.72 -5.75
C THR A 53 4.11 -7.20 -4.60
N ALA A 54 4.84 -6.10 -4.83
CA ALA A 54 5.68 -5.48 -3.83
C ALA A 54 4.86 -5.02 -2.60
N ARG A 55 3.70 -4.40 -2.82
CA ARG A 55 2.79 -3.96 -1.74
C ARG A 55 2.27 -5.13 -0.91
N LYS A 56 1.85 -6.23 -1.55
CA LYS A 56 1.40 -7.44 -0.85
C LYS A 56 2.53 -8.04 -0.02
N GLN A 57 3.73 -8.11 -0.57
CA GLN A 57 4.90 -8.63 0.14
C GLN A 57 5.24 -7.79 1.38
N LEU A 58 5.27 -6.46 1.23
CA LEU A 58 5.47 -5.54 2.35
C LEU A 58 4.39 -5.72 3.42
N GLY A 59 3.12 -5.84 3.03
CA GLY A 59 2.01 -6.10 3.96
C GLY A 59 2.18 -7.38 4.76
N ARG A 60 2.70 -8.46 4.13
CA ARG A 60 3.02 -9.72 4.81
C ARG A 60 4.14 -9.53 5.84
N MET A 61 5.21 -8.82 5.48
CA MET A 61 6.33 -8.53 6.38
C MET A 61 5.88 -7.72 7.60
N ILE A 62 5.09 -6.66 7.39
CA ILE A 62 4.55 -5.83 8.46
C ILE A 62 3.68 -6.66 9.41
N ARG A 63 2.82 -7.54 8.86
CA ARG A 63 1.97 -8.42 9.67
C ARG A 63 2.80 -9.38 10.52
N ALA A 64 3.86 -9.97 9.94
CA ALA A 64 4.77 -10.85 10.67
C ALA A 64 5.46 -10.10 11.83
N LEU A 65 5.98 -8.89 11.57
CA LEU A 65 6.62 -8.05 12.58
C LEU A 65 5.68 -7.68 13.73
N ARG A 66 4.43 -7.30 13.42
CA ARG A 66 3.41 -7.02 14.43
C ARG A 66 3.07 -8.27 15.25
N GLY A 67 2.95 -9.43 14.61
CA GLY A 67 2.70 -10.70 15.30
C GLY A 67 3.84 -11.10 16.23
N SER A 68 5.09 -10.88 15.83
CA SER A 68 6.25 -11.14 16.70
C SER A 68 6.36 -10.16 17.86
N ALA A 69 6.00 -8.89 17.67
CA ALA A 69 5.99 -7.88 18.72
C ALA A 69 4.85 -8.09 19.74
N ALA A 70 3.71 -8.64 19.29
CA ALA A 70 2.55 -8.90 20.13
C ALA A 70 2.67 -10.19 20.97
N ARG A 71 3.70 -11.02 20.76
CA ARG A 71 3.91 -12.25 21.53
C ARG A 71 4.55 -11.88 22.87
N PRO A 72 3.85 -11.95 24.01
CA PRO A 72 4.48 -11.71 25.30
C PRO A 72 5.58 -12.74 25.45
N ARG A 73 6.81 -12.30 25.76
CA ARG A 73 7.87 -13.21 26.21
C ARG A 73 7.28 -13.95 27.40
N ARG A 74 6.89 -15.21 27.23
CA ARG A 74 6.55 -16.11 28.35
C ARG A 74 7.74 -16.06 29.29
N ARG A 75 7.63 -15.32 30.40
CA ARG A 75 8.61 -15.35 31.48
C ARG A 75 8.65 -16.80 31.94
N SER A 76 9.78 -17.46 31.68
CA SER A 76 10.10 -18.75 32.26
C SER A 76 10.06 -18.59 33.78
N LYS A 77 8.99 -19.06 34.42
CA LYS A 77 8.93 -19.24 35.87
C LYS A 77 9.63 -20.55 36.21
N ASN A 78 10.96 -20.58 36.06
CA ASN A 78 11.78 -21.60 36.68
C ASN A 78 12.77 -20.91 37.62
N SER A 79 12.29 -20.56 38.80
CA SER A 79 13.16 -20.36 39.95
C SER A 79 12.40 -20.73 41.22
N SER A 80 12.97 -21.70 41.94
CA SER A 80 12.70 -22.03 43.34
C SER A 80 11.66 -23.12 43.60
N ALA A 81 12.12 -24.37 43.57
CA ALA A 81 11.79 -25.33 44.62
C ALA A 81 13.13 -25.98 45.04
N ARG A 82 13.61 -25.55 46.21
CA ARG A 82 14.57 -26.30 47.03
C ARG A 82 13.84 -27.47 47.68
#